data_AF-A0A2N8EKS9-F1
#
_entry.id   AF-A0A2N8EKS9-F1
#
_cell.length_a   1.000
_cell.length_b   1.000
_cell.length_c   1.000
_cell.angle_alpha   90.00
_cell.angle_beta   90.00
_cell.angle_gamma   90.00
#
_symmetry.space_group_name_H-M   'P 1'
#
loop_
_entity.id
_entity.type
_entity.pdbx_description
1 polymer ?
#
loop_
_entity_poly.entity_id
_entity_poly.type
_entity_poly.pdbx_seq_one_letter_code
_entity_poly.pdbx_strand_id
1 'polypeptide(L)' 'LYTPANSISNEELVQSFNAYVAQFNADNADAIARGEVEALTESSAAFIEKASGIKSRFVMDKDGILDPQRMAPRLPERS' A
#
# COMPACT_ATOMS: atom_id res chain seq x y z
N LEU A 1 18.07 20.01 -5.67
CA LEU A 1 17.32 18.76 -5.37
C LEU A 1 16.14 19.14 -4.49
N TYR A 2 14.92 18.79 -4.89
CA TYR A 2 13.72 19.01 -4.08
C TYR A 2 13.28 17.69 -3.46
N THR A 3 12.95 17.71 -2.17
CA THR A 3 12.43 16.55 -1.42
C THR A 3 11.04 16.91 -0.89
N PRO A 4 9.99 16.13 -1.21
CA PRO A 4 8.67 16.34 -0.64
C PRO A 4 8.68 16.30 0.90
N ALA A 5 7.75 17.02 1.54
CA ALA A 5 7.71 17.12 3.00
C ALA A 5 7.23 15.84 3.70
N ASN A 6 6.36 15.07 3.05
CA ASN A 6 5.80 13.87 3.65
C ASN A 6 6.74 12.68 3.47
N SER A 7 6.81 11.83 4.50
CA SER A 7 7.53 10.56 4.46
C SER A 7 6.62 9.42 4.92
N ILE A 8 6.74 8.27 4.24
CA ILE A 8 6.05 7.03 4.58
C ILE A 8 7.09 6.01 5.05
N SER A 9 6.90 5.48 6.25
CA SER A 9 7.70 4.36 6.75
C SER A 9 7.23 3.03 6.14
N ASN A 10 8.06 1.99 6.22
CA ASN A 10 7.65 0.65 5.79
C ASN A 10 6.45 0.13 6.60
N GLU A 11 6.38 0.44 7.90
CA GLU A 11 5.28 0.03 8.77
C GLU A 11 3.95 0.66 8.32
N GLU A 12 3.93 1.96 8.05
CA GLU A 12 2.73 2.66 7.57
C GLU A 12 2.27 2.10 6.21
N LEU A 13 3.21 1.90 5.29
CA LEU A 13 2.90 1.37 3.97
C LEU A 13 2.32 -0.04 4.03
N VAL A 14 2.95 -0.92 4.82
CA VAL A 14 2.51 -2.30 4.99
C VAL A 14 1.17 -2.38 5.71
N GLN A 15 0.94 -1.53 6.70
CA GLN A 15 -0.36 -1.47 7.38
C GLN A 15 -1.49 -1.13 6.40
N SER A 16 -1.28 -0.11 5.54
CA SER A 16 -2.25 0.25 4.49
C SER A 16 -2.46 -0.90 3.50
N PHE A 17 -1.36 -1.51 3.04
CA PHE A 17 -1.43 -2.61 2.08
C PHE A 17 -2.14 -3.85 2.65
N ASN A 18 -1.83 -4.25 3.88
CA ASN A 18 -2.45 -5.42 4.50
C ASN A 18 -3.94 -5.17 4.81
N ALA A 19 -4.33 -3.94 5.14
CA ALA A 19 -5.75 -3.59 5.24
C ALA A 19 -6.50 -3.76 3.91
N TYR A 20 -5.88 -3.34 2.81
CA TYR A 20 -6.42 -3.58 1.46
C TYR A 20 -6.49 -5.09 1.14
N VAL A 21 -5.44 -5.85 1.43
CA VAL A 21 -5.41 -7.31 1.21
C VAL A 21 -6.52 -8.01 1.98
N ALA A 22 -6.72 -7.67 3.25
CA ALA A 22 -7.77 -8.23 4.08
C ALA A 22 -9.16 -7.93 3.50
N GLN A 23 -9.42 -6.68 3.10
CA GLN A 23 -10.69 -6.29 2.49
C GLN A 23 -10.92 -6.99 1.15
N PHE A 24 -9.93 -7.01 0.26
CA PHE A 24 -10.01 -7.68 -1.03
C PHE A 24 -10.30 -9.17 -0.88
N ASN A 25 -9.59 -9.86 0.00
CA ASN A 25 -9.78 -11.30 0.22
C ASN A 25 -11.16 -11.60 0.83
N ALA A 26 -11.66 -10.73 1.71
CA ALA A 26 -13.01 -10.85 2.27
C ALA A 26 -14.08 -10.66 1.19
N ASP A 27 -13.96 -9.63 0.36
CA ASP A 27 -14.92 -9.31 -0.69
C ASP A 27 -14.93 -10.37 -1.82
N ASN A 28 -13.81 -11.04 -2.05
CA ASN A 28 -13.65 -12.06 -3.10
C ASN A 28 -13.65 -13.50 -2.57
N ALA A 29 -14.03 -13.73 -1.30
CA ALA A 29 -13.89 -15.03 -0.64
C ALA A 29 -14.48 -16.20 -1.45
N ASP A 30 -15.68 -16.02 -2.01
CA ASP A 30 -16.33 -17.07 -2.82
C ASP A 30 -15.63 -17.32 -4.15
N ALA A 31 -15.14 -16.27 -4.83
CA ALA A 31 -14.40 -16.39 -6.08
C ALA A 31 -13.03 -17.04 -5.85
N ILE A 32 -12.39 -16.73 -4.72
CA ILE A 32 -11.17 -17.39 -4.27
C ILE A 32 -11.41 -18.88 -4.00
N ALA A 33 -12.50 -19.23 -3.31
CA ALA A 33 -12.85 -20.63 -3.03
C ALA A 33 -13.13 -21.44 -4.32
N ARG A 34 -13.63 -20.79 -5.37
CA ARG A 34 -13.82 -21.39 -6.70
C ARG A 34 -12.55 -21.41 -7.57
N GLY A 35 -11.47 -20.76 -7.13
CA GLY A 35 -10.22 -20.63 -7.90
C GLY A 35 -10.29 -19.67 -9.09
N GLU A 36 -11.30 -18.79 -9.13
CA GLU A 36 -11.47 -17.77 -10.17
C GLU A 36 -10.60 -16.53 -9.90
N VAL A 37 -10.30 -16.27 -8.62
CA VAL A 37 -9.47 -15.16 -8.15
C VAL A 37 -8.39 -15.71 -7.22
N GLU A 38 -7.16 -15.26 -7.39
CA GLU A 38 -6.07 -15.61 -6.47
C GLU A 38 -6.14 -14.73 -5.22
N ALA A 39 -5.99 -15.35 -4.04
CA ALA A 39 -5.92 -14.62 -2.79
C ALA A 39 -4.66 -13.75 -2.74
N LEU A 40 -4.81 -12.50 -2.33
CA LEU A 40 -3.68 -11.62 -2.14
C LEU A 40 -2.92 -12.02 -0.86
N THR A 41 -1.59 -11.90 -0.92
CA THR A 41 -0.70 -12.17 0.22
C THR A 41 -0.28 -10.85 0.88
N GLU A 42 -0.30 -10.84 2.21
CA GLU A 42 0.18 -9.71 3.01
C GLU A 42 1.69 -9.49 2.88
N SER A 43 2.14 -8.29 3.22
CA SER A 43 3.55 -7.93 3.29
C SER A 43 4.01 -7.66 4.72
N SER A 44 5.31 -7.41 4.90
CA SER A 44 5.89 -7.03 6.18
C SER A 44 7.00 -6.00 6.00
N ALA A 45 7.17 -5.11 6.98
CA ALA A 45 8.23 -4.10 6.95
C ALA A 45 9.63 -4.74 6.93
N ALA A 46 9.82 -5.83 7.69
CA ALA A 46 11.05 -6.62 7.70
C ALA A 46 11.38 -7.23 6.32
N PHE A 47 10.36 -7.68 5.57
CA PHE A 47 10.56 -8.16 4.21
C PHE A 47 11.08 -7.04 3.29
N ILE A 48 10.44 -5.86 3.33
CA ILE A 48 10.85 -4.71 2.50
C ILE A 48 12.29 -4.30 2.83
N GLU A 49 12.63 -4.16 4.11
CA GLU A 49 13.99 -3.78 4.53
C GLU A 49 15.02 -4.84 4.11
N LYS A 50 14.75 -6.13 4.32
CA LYS A 50 15.67 -7.20 3.95
C LYS A 50 15.88 -7.30 2.44
N ALA A 51 14.83 -7.10 1.65
CA ALA A 51 14.89 -7.25 0.20
C ALA A 51 15.52 -6.04 -0.51
N SER A 52 15.38 -4.83 0.06
CA SER A 52 15.73 -3.58 -0.64
C SER A 52 16.66 -2.63 0.13
N GLY A 53 16.81 -2.81 1.45
CA GLY A 53 17.47 -1.84 2.33
C GLY A 53 16.68 -0.55 2.57
N ILE A 54 15.50 -0.38 1.96
CA ILE A 54 14.67 0.81 2.10
C ILE A 54 13.98 0.79 3.46
N LYS A 55 14.00 1.93 4.16
CA LYS A 55 13.30 2.14 5.44
C LYS A 55 12.12 3.10 5.34
N SER A 56 12.20 4.08 4.45
CA SER A 56 11.15 5.07 4.21
C SER A 56 11.28 5.69 2.81
N ARG A 57 10.23 6.39 2.37
CA ARG A 57 10.25 7.21 1.15
C ARG A 57 9.55 8.55 1.33
N PHE A 58 10.06 9.58 0.67
CA PHE A 58 9.38 10.87 0.59
C PHE A 58 8.34 10.87 -0.52
N VAL A 59 7.15 11.43 -0.23
CA VAL A 59 5.99 11.43 -1.14
C VAL A 59 5.32 12.80 -1.14
N MET A 60 4.62 13.13 -2.24
CA MET A 60 3.87 14.38 -2.34
C MET A 60 2.59 14.36 -1.50
N ASP A 61 1.85 13.25 -1.54
CA ASP A 61 0.61 13.06 -0.79
C ASP A 61 0.67 11.73 -0.04
N LYS A 62 0.72 11.80 1.29
CA LYS A 62 0.77 10.63 2.16
C LYS A 62 -0.61 10.03 2.38
N ASP A 63 -1.62 10.89 2.56
CA ASP A 63 -2.95 10.46 2.96
C ASP A 63 -3.68 9.70 1.85
N GLY A 64 -3.44 10.02 0.58
CA GLY A 64 -4.01 9.25 -0.53
C GLY A 64 -3.32 7.90 -0.74
N ILE A 65 -2.02 7.84 -0.50
CA ILE A 65 -1.23 6.60 -0.63
C ILE A 65 -1.58 5.62 0.49
N LEU A 66 -1.76 6.10 1.72
CA LEU A 66 -2.07 5.27 2.90
C LEU A 66 -3.56 4.99 3.11
N ASP A 67 -4.42 5.43 2.19
CA ASP A 67 -5.85 5.11 2.22
C ASP A 67 -6.08 3.76 1.50
N PRO A 68 -6.48 2.68 2.21
CA PRO A 68 -6.66 1.36 1.60
C PRO A 68 -7.72 1.32 0.49
N GLN A 69 -8.66 2.28 0.48
CA GLN A 69 -9.69 2.38 -0.55
C GLN A 69 -9.21 3.13 -1.81
N ARG A 70 -8.01 3.73 -1.75
CA ARG A 70 -7.44 4.53 -2.85
C ARG A 70 -6.08 4.04 -3.32
N MET A 71 -5.16 3.79 -2.39
CA MET A 71 -3.80 3.29 -2.63
C MET A 71 -2.99 4.11 -3.66
N ALA A 72 -3.26 5.41 -3.78
CA ALA A 72 -2.67 6.31 -4.78
C ALA A 72 -2.77 7.79 -4.35
N PRO A 73 -1.82 8.67 -4.72
CA PRO A 73 -1.84 10.07 -4.29
C PRO A 73 -3.05 10.85 -4.87
N ARG A 74 -3.52 11.85 -4.13
CA ARG A 74 -4.57 12.83 -4.49
C ARG A 74 -3.92 14.09 -5.03
N LEU A 75 -3.54 14.08 -6.31
CA LEU A 75 -2.94 15.24 -6.98
C LEU A 75 -3.97 15.89 -7.92
N PRO A 76 -4.24 17.20 -7.79
CA PRO A 76 -5.12 17.90 -8.72
C PRO A 76 -4.46 18.02 -10.11
N GLU A 77 -5.29 18.18 -11.15
CA GLU A 77 -4.80 18.55 -12.48
C GLU A 77 -4.11 19.92 -12.44
N ARG A 78 -3.12 20.10 -13.32
CA ARG A 78 -2.44 21.39 -13.46
C ARG A 78 -3.31 22.32 -14.30
N SER A 79 -3.48 23.56 -13.83
CA SER A 79 -4.12 24.66 -14.56
C SER A 79 -3.29 25.13 -15.75
#